data_AF-A0AA88HA80-F1
#
_entry.id   AF-A0AA88HA80-F1
#
_cell.length_a   1.000
_cell.length_b   1.000
_cell.length_c   1.000
_cell.angle_alpha   90.00
_cell.angle_beta   90.00
_cell.angle_gamma   90.00
#
_symmetry.space_group_name_H-M   'P 1'
#
loop_
_entity.id
_entity.type
_entity.pdbx_description
1 polymer ?
#
loop_
_entity_poly.entity_id
_entity_poly.type
_entity_poly.pdbx_seq_one_letter_code
_entity_poly.pdbx_strand_id
1 'polypeptide(L)'
;QGGFKDLKPILTGGIGLRDGRPGKVPSPLSVRGVELPDLSPVLTVPRGRPWSVFYDVDKKAGNALVKMMNTFKNIDDLFSFAALVRDRVNEEMFVYAVMATVFRRPELQASAIKMNNIFELFPDRIIGSDAIAKAKETIKQSTGDEDEETVLEINQEFSALDKNPENRLAYFREDLGVNSHHWHWHLVFPDDEEFKRDRRGEMFFYMHHQIIARYDCERLSNGLPLVRSFHKLDEPIEEAYFSKLTTDNSGKLWGVRPAGMKIQDMELPEPNENYRIMDMEGWRDRIRDAIHRGIARRTDGTEVRLDAKTGIDILGDMIEPALSFSVNPRFYGQLHNKGHVLIGHCHDPTGANKENGGPMTDSMTAMRDPIFYRWHKHIDELFYEFKETLGAYTKDELGFRGITVMDVSVSNGNRITTGWGKSRLNLAQGDRSPRA
;
A
#
# COMPACT_ATOMS: atom_id res chain seq x y z
N GLN A 1 -29.06 -24.54 -18.24
CA GLN A 1 -28.33 -25.64 -18.92
C GLN A 1 -27.77 -25.08 -20.21
N GLY A 2 -26.45 -24.80 -20.25
CA GLY A 2 -25.76 -24.26 -21.42
C GLY A 2 -24.62 -23.31 -21.02
N GLY A 3 -23.36 -23.70 -21.30
CA GLY A 3 -22.11 -23.02 -20.91
C GLY A 3 -21.72 -23.33 -19.46
N PHE A 4 -20.56 -23.86 -19.08
CA PHE A 4 -19.20 -23.75 -19.58
C PHE A 4 -18.48 -25.10 -19.36
N LYS A 5 -18.60 -26.05 -20.29
CA LYS A 5 -17.93 -27.36 -20.15
C LYS A 5 -16.67 -27.55 -21.00
N ASP A 6 -16.30 -26.58 -21.84
CA ASP A 6 -15.15 -26.70 -22.73
C ASP A 6 -14.16 -25.53 -22.57
N LEU A 7 -13.53 -25.41 -21.40
CA LEU A 7 -12.27 -24.68 -21.29
C LEU A 7 -11.14 -25.67 -21.61
N LYS A 8 -10.72 -25.71 -22.88
CA LYS A 8 -9.50 -26.45 -23.28
C LYS A 8 -8.29 -25.88 -22.52
N PRO A 9 -7.35 -26.72 -22.06
CA PRO A 9 -6.11 -26.25 -21.46
C PRO A 9 -5.31 -25.47 -22.52
N ILE A 10 -5.13 -24.16 -22.30
CA ILE A 10 -4.34 -23.30 -23.19
C ILE A 10 -2.82 -23.56 -23.04
N LEU A 11 -2.39 -24.33 -22.03
CA LEU A 11 -0.97 -24.61 -21.81
C LEU A 11 -0.73 -26.08 -21.42
N THR A 12 -0.41 -26.90 -22.41
CA THR A 12 0.37 -28.15 -22.25
C THR A 12 1.82 -27.97 -22.72
N GLY A 13 2.25 -26.73 -22.98
CA GLY A 13 3.61 -26.36 -23.37
C GLY A 13 4.34 -25.65 -22.22
N GLY A 14 5.62 -25.96 -22.04
CA GLY A 14 6.43 -25.43 -20.94
C GLY A 14 6.55 -23.90 -20.94
N ILE A 15 6.69 -23.32 -19.75
CA ILE A 15 6.93 -21.89 -19.57
C ILE A 15 8.43 -21.64 -19.65
N GLY A 16 8.86 -20.83 -20.61
CA GLY A 16 10.26 -20.43 -20.71
C GLY A 16 10.62 -19.43 -19.62
N LEU A 17 11.55 -19.79 -18.72
CA LEU A 17 12.27 -18.80 -17.90
C LEU A 17 13.39 -18.17 -18.71
N ARG A 18 13.26 -16.89 -19.07
CA ARG A 18 14.44 -16.13 -19.49
C ARG A 18 15.26 -15.79 -18.25
N ASP A 19 16.27 -16.63 -17.98
CA ASP A 19 17.45 -16.23 -17.22
C ASP A 19 17.96 -14.93 -17.86
N GLY A 20 18.30 -13.91 -17.07
CA GLY A 20 18.61 -12.55 -17.55
C GLY A 20 19.88 -12.43 -18.43
N ARG A 21 20.31 -13.52 -19.08
CA ARG A 21 21.45 -13.62 -20.00
C ARG A 21 20.92 -13.79 -21.43
N PRO A 22 21.26 -12.90 -22.37
CA PRO A 22 20.89 -13.03 -23.79
C PRO A 22 21.45 -14.32 -24.41
N GLY A 23 20.76 -14.91 -25.39
CA GLY A 23 21.27 -16.00 -26.24
C GLY A 23 21.02 -17.45 -25.78
N LYS A 24 20.59 -17.72 -24.55
CA LYS A 24 20.13 -19.08 -24.15
C LYS A 24 18.62 -19.21 -24.33
N VAL A 25 18.19 -20.17 -25.14
CA VAL A 25 16.80 -20.64 -25.12
C VAL A 25 16.51 -21.10 -23.68
N PRO A 26 15.53 -20.51 -22.99
CA PRO A 26 15.08 -21.00 -21.70
C PRO A 26 14.90 -22.51 -21.74
N SER A 27 15.47 -23.23 -20.78
CA SER A 27 14.99 -24.59 -20.55
C SER A 27 13.51 -24.47 -20.19
N PRO A 28 12.59 -25.08 -20.96
CA PRO A 28 11.17 -24.96 -20.67
C PRO A 28 10.92 -25.56 -19.30
N LEU A 29 10.35 -24.78 -18.38
CA LEU A 29 9.83 -25.33 -17.14
C LEU A 29 8.57 -26.13 -17.45
N SER A 30 8.57 -27.39 -17.02
CA SER A 30 7.38 -28.23 -17.12
C SER A 30 6.34 -27.71 -16.12
N VAL A 31 5.21 -27.22 -16.66
CA VAL A 31 4.01 -26.92 -15.86
C VAL A 31 3.16 -28.17 -15.86
N ARG A 32 2.86 -28.71 -14.68
CA ARG A 32 1.98 -29.87 -14.56
C ARG A 32 0.53 -29.42 -14.61
N GLY A 33 -0.35 -30.30 -15.07
CA GLY A 33 -1.79 -30.07 -14.96
C GLY A 33 -2.21 -30.12 -13.49
N VAL A 34 -2.80 -29.04 -12.98
CA VAL A 34 -3.45 -29.00 -11.67
C VAL A 34 -4.93 -28.65 -11.87
N GLU A 35 -5.80 -29.20 -11.01
CA GLU A 35 -7.21 -28.83 -11.01
C GLU A 35 -7.33 -27.37 -10.57
N LEU A 36 -7.96 -26.55 -11.41
CA LEU A 36 -8.17 -25.14 -11.11
C LEU A 36 -9.43 -24.97 -10.25
N PRO A 37 -9.35 -24.29 -9.10
CA PRO A 37 -10.54 -23.86 -8.37
C PRO A 37 -11.38 -22.88 -9.21
N ASP A 38 -12.62 -22.64 -8.78
CA ASP A 38 -13.46 -21.60 -9.38
C ASP A 38 -12.78 -20.23 -9.29
N LEU A 39 -12.41 -19.67 -10.44
CA LEU A 39 -11.75 -18.37 -10.53
C LEU A 39 -12.73 -17.19 -10.53
N SER A 40 -14.05 -17.43 -10.52
CA SER A 40 -15.06 -16.36 -10.56
C SER A 40 -14.83 -15.24 -9.54
N PRO A 41 -14.42 -15.51 -8.28
CA PRO A 41 -14.15 -14.45 -7.30
C PRO A 41 -12.99 -13.51 -7.69
N VAL A 42 -11.95 -14.04 -8.35
CA VAL A 42 -10.73 -13.30 -8.70
C VAL A 42 -10.85 -12.60 -10.05
N LEU A 43 -11.76 -13.06 -10.91
CA LEU A 43 -12.05 -12.45 -12.22
C LEU A 43 -12.96 -11.22 -12.14
N THR A 44 -13.42 -10.85 -10.95
CA THR A 44 -14.15 -9.60 -10.70
C THR A 44 -13.28 -8.35 -10.94
N VAL A 45 -11.96 -8.50 -10.88
CA VAL A 45 -10.96 -7.48 -11.17
C VAL A 45 -10.39 -7.74 -12.57
N PRO A 46 -10.81 -6.97 -13.61
CA PRO A 46 -10.26 -7.15 -14.95
C PRO A 46 -8.74 -6.90 -15.00
N ARG A 47 -8.10 -7.48 -16.01
CA ARG A 47 -6.72 -7.15 -16.39
C ARG A 47 -6.63 -5.75 -16.97
N GLY A 48 -5.46 -5.13 -16.84
CA GLY A 48 -5.20 -3.80 -17.42
C GLY A 48 -5.83 -2.62 -16.66
N ARG A 49 -6.41 -2.85 -15.48
CA ARG A 49 -6.79 -1.77 -14.56
C ARG A 49 -5.89 -1.72 -13.33
N PRO A 50 -5.66 -0.53 -12.74
CA PRO A 50 -5.02 -0.45 -11.43
C PRO A 50 -5.79 -1.28 -10.40
N TRP A 51 -5.05 -1.90 -9.50
CA TRP A 51 -5.56 -2.68 -8.38
C TRP A 51 -5.09 -2.06 -7.07
N SER A 52 -5.98 -2.01 -6.08
CA SER A 52 -5.62 -1.48 -4.76
C SER A 52 -6.43 -2.07 -3.62
N VAL A 53 -5.76 -2.31 -2.50
CA VAL A 53 -6.37 -2.81 -1.25
C VAL A 53 -7.38 -1.83 -0.61
N PHE A 54 -7.42 -0.56 -1.05
CA PHE A 54 -8.37 0.44 -0.54
C PHE A 54 -9.80 0.26 -1.09
N TYR A 55 -9.96 -0.44 -2.23
CA TYR A 55 -11.26 -0.77 -2.80
C TYR A 55 -11.75 -2.13 -2.31
N ASP A 56 -13.03 -2.23 -1.98
CA ASP A 56 -13.58 -3.42 -1.33
C ASP A 56 -13.60 -4.63 -2.28
N VAL A 57 -13.89 -4.40 -3.57
CA VAL A 57 -13.89 -5.44 -4.61
C VAL A 57 -12.48 -5.99 -4.82
N ASP A 58 -11.50 -5.10 -4.96
CA ASP A 58 -10.10 -5.42 -5.21
C ASP A 58 -9.49 -6.22 -4.07
N LYS A 59 -9.70 -5.75 -2.83
CA LYS A 59 -9.23 -6.42 -1.61
C LYS A 59 -9.82 -7.83 -1.50
N LYS A 60 -11.13 -7.99 -1.71
CA LYS A 60 -11.80 -9.30 -1.68
C LYS A 60 -11.24 -10.26 -2.72
N ALA A 61 -11.04 -9.79 -3.96
CA ALA A 61 -10.46 -10.60 -5.02
C ALA A 61 -9.00 -10.99 -4.74
N GLY A 62 -8.18 -10.06 -4.22
CA GLY A 62 -6.81 -10.32 -3.81
C GLY A 62 -6.72 -11.39 -2.71
N ASN A 63 -7.51 -11.24 -1.64
CA ASN A 63 -7.59 -12.23 -0.56
C ASN A 63 -8.10 -13.59 -1.05
N ALA A 64 -9.08 -13.61 -1.98
CA ALA A 64 -9.54 -14.86 -2.60
C ALA A 64 -8.43 -15.57 -3.37
N LEU A 65 -7.60 -14.83 -4.13
CA LEU A 65 -6.47 -15.42 -4.86
C LEU A 65 -5.41 -15.98 -3.89
N VAL A 66 -5.11 -15.27 -2.80
CA VAL A 66 -4.20 -15.75 -1.76
C VAL A 66 -4.74 -17.03 -1.11
N LYS A 67 -6.03 -17.07 -0.80
CA LYS A 67 -6.69 -18.26 -0.25
C LYS A 67 -6.61 -19.44 -1.20
N MET A 68 -6.86 -19.24 -2.50
CA MET A 68 -6.68 -20.28 -3.53
C MET A 68 -5.24 -20.80 -3.55
N MET A 69 -4.23 -19.92 -3.57
CA MET A 69 -2.82 -20.30 -3.53
C MET A 69 -2.47 -21.10 -2.26
N ASN A 70 -3.03 -20.74 -1.11
CA ASN A 70 -2.79 -21.44 0.16
C ASN A 70 -3.45 -22.82 0.26
N THR A 71 -4.36 -23.19 -0.66
CA THR A 71 -4.90 -24.56 -0.72
C THR A 71 -3.87 -25.59 -1.21
N PHE A 72 -2.87 -25.15 -1.98
CA PHE A 72 -1.86 -26.02 -2.56
C PHE A 72 -0.72 -26.28 -1.58
N LYS A 73 -0.69 -27.47 -0.96
CA LYS A 73 0.36 -27.84 0.00
C LYS A 73 1.74 -27.98 -0.64
N ASN A 74 1.78 -28.55 -1.84
CA ASN A 74 3.00 -28.79 -2.61
C ASN A 74 3.44 -27.53 -3.38
N ILE A 75 4.74 -27.21 -3.34
CA ILE A 75 5.33 -26.07 -4.04
C ILE A 75 5.22 -26.24 -5.57
N ASP A 76 5.37 -27.45 -6.10
CA ASP A 76 5.24 -27.71 -7.54
C ASP A 76 3.81 -27.44 -8.05
N ASP A 77 2.81 -27.80 -7.25
CA ASP A 77 1.39 -27.61 -7.60
C ASP A 77 1.00 -26.13 -7.44
N LEU A 78 1.51 -25.45 -6.41
CA LEU A 78 1.40 -24.00 -6.26
C LEU A 78 2.03 -23.27 -7.45
N PHE A 79 3.24 -23.67 -7.86
CA PHE A 79 3.91 -23.12 -9.03
C PHE A 79 3.08 -23.33 -10.29
N SER A 80 2.56 -24.54 -10.49
CA SER A 80 1.73 -24.87 -11.65
C SER A 80 0.43 -24.08 -11.66
N PHE A 81 -0.22 -23.91 -10.51
CA PHE A 81 -1.39 -23.05 -10.36
C PHE A 81 -1.05 -21.59 -10.69
N ALA A 82 0.00 -21.02 -10.08
CA ALA A 82 0.42 -19.65 -10.31
C ALA A 82 0.73 -19.39 -11.80
N ALA A 83 1.43 -20.32 -12.45
CA ALA A 83 1.69 -20.33 -13.88
C ALA A 83 0.40 -20.30 -14.72
N LEU A 84 -0.59 -21.14 -14.40
CA LEU A 84 -1.83 -21.25 -15.15
C LEU A 84 -2.76 -20.04 -14.98
N VAL A 85 -2.71 -19.36 -13.83
CA VAL A 85 -3.58 -18.20 -13.54
C VAL A 85 -2.95 -16.84 -13.84
N ARG A 86 -1.61 -16.75 -13.92
CA ARG A 86 -0.87 -15.49 -14.13
C ARG A 86 -1.43 -14.62 -15.24
N ASP A 87 -1.82 -15.22 -16.35
CA ASP A 87 -2.30 -14.51 -17.54
C ASP A 87 -3.83 -14.36 -17.59
N ARG A 88 -4.53 -14.79 -16.54
CA ARG A 88 -6.01 -14.77 -16.44
C ARG A 88 -6.53 -13.76 -15.43
N VAL A 89 -5.74 -13.44 -14.41
CA VAL A 89 -6.12 -12.51 -13.32
C VAL A 89 -5.42 -11.16 -13.49
N ASN A 90 -5.87 -10.12 -12.78
CA ASN A 90 -5.21 -8.82 -12.79
C ASN A 90 -3.71 -8.90 -12.42
N GLU A 91 -2.89 -8.13 -13.14
CA GLU A 91 -1.42 -8.18 -13.08
C GLU A 91 -0.85 -7.75 -11.74
N GLU A 92 -1.43 -6.74 -11.13
CA GLU A 92 -1.00 -6.19 -9.84
C GLU A 92 -1.47 -7.10 -8.70
N MET A 93 -2.73 -7.53 -8.76
CA MET A 93 -3.32 -8.49 -7.84
C MET A 93 -2.55 -9.82 -7.80
N PHE A 94 -2.08 -10.31 -8.95
CA PHE A 94 -1.27 -11.53 -9.03
C PHE A 94 0.03 -11.39 -8.23
N VAL A 95 0.76 -10.29 -8.40
CA VAL A 95 2.01 -10.05 -7.67
C VAL A 95 1.74 -9.94 -6.18
N TYR A 96 0.72 -9.16 -5.78
CA TYR A 96 0.28 -9.08 -4.39
C TYR A 96 0.02 -10.47 -3.81
N ALA A 97 -0.76 -11.29 -4.51
CA ALA A 97 -1.16 -12.60 -4.02
C ALA A 97 0.04 -13.57 -3.88
N VAL A 98 0.94 -13.59 -4.86
CA VAL A 98 2.18 -14.39 -4.78
C VAL A 98 3.03 -13.95 -3.60
N MET A 99 3.26 -12.64 -3.44
CA MET A 99 4.05 -12.13 -2.31
C MET A 99 3.39 -12.49 -0.98
N ALA A 100 2.09 -12.24 -0.84
CA ALA A 100 1.33 -12.55 0.38
C ALA A 100 1.40 -14.04 0.72
N THR A 101 1.25 -14.94 -0.27
CA THR A 101 1.38 -16.38 -0.07
C THR A 101 2.78 -16.76 0.42
N VAL A 102 3.84 -16.19 -0.15
CA VAL A 102 5.22 -16.42 0.33
C VAL A 102 5.38 -15.93 1.77
N PHE A 103 4.89 -14.74 2.12
CA PHE A 103 4.99 -14.21 3.49
C PHE A 103 4.16 -14.94 4.53
N ARG A 104 3.10 -15.64 4.12
CA ARG A 104 2.20 -16.38 5.01
C ARG A 104 2.63 -17.83 5.21
N ARG A 105 3.58 -18.33 4.43
CA ARG A 105 4.02 -19.74 4.42
C ARG A 105 5.50 -19.87 4.84
N PRO A 106 5.80 -20.27 6.09
CA PRO A 106 7.17 -20.36 6.60
C PRO A 106 8.10 -21.23 5.74
N GLU A 107 7.58 -22.28 5.12
CA GLU A 107 8.34 -23.16 4.21
C GLU A 107 8.74 -22.48 2.90
N LEU A 108 7.94 -21.52 2.41
CA LEU A 108 8.31 -20.70 1.25
C LEU A 108 9.32 -19.63 1.65
N GLN A 109 9.21 -19.08 2.86
CA GLN A 109 10.22 -18.16 3.40
C GLN A 109 11.57 -18.84 3.66
N ALA A 110 11.54 -20.10 4.09
CA ALA A 110 12.73 -20.92 4.30
C ALA A 110 13.35 -21.45 2.99
N SER A 111 12.57 -21.45 1.91
CA SER A 111 13.07 -21.80 0.59
C SER A 111 13.97 -20.70 0.03
N ALA A 112 14.88 -21.04 -0.89
CA ALA A 112 15.74 -20.06 -1.56
C ALA A 112 15.01 -19.17 -2.58
N ILE A 113 13.69 -18.97 -2.44
CA ILE A 113 12.89 -18.07 -3.28
C ILE A 113 13.34 -16.64 -2.98
N LYS A 114 14.10 -16.07 -3.91
CA LYS A 114 14.45 -14.65 -3.87
C LYS A 114 13.29 -13.83 -4.40
N MET A 115 12.62 -13.11 -3.51
CA MET A 115 11.64 -12.10 -3.88
C MET A 115 12.37 -10.83 -4.32
N ASN A 116 12.01 -10.30 -5.49
CA ASN A 116 12.49 -8.99 -5.90
C ASN A 116 11.84 -7.90 -5.06
N ASN A 117 12.51 -6.75 -4.98
CA ASN A 117 11.90 -5.58 -4.37
C ASN A 117 10.67 -5.15 -5.17
N ILE A 118 9.64 -4.67 -4.47
CA ILE A 118 8.39 -4.27 -5.13
C ILE A 118 8.61 -3.17 -6.18
N PHE A 119 9.55 -2.27 -5.94
CA PHE A 119 9.95 -1.20 -6.87
C PHE A 119 10.68 -1.69 -8.12
N GLU A 120 11.22 -2.90 -8.12
CA GLU A 120 11.79 -3.54 -9.32
C GLU A 120 10.69 -4.20 -10.16
N LEU A 121 9.55 -4.57 -9.55
CA LEU A 121 8.40 -5.18 -10.22
C LEU A 121 7.38 -4.16 -10.75
N PHE A 122 7.37 -2.97 -10.13
CA PHE A 122 6.49 -1.84 -10.46
C PHE A 122 7.29 -0.52 -10.49
N PRO A 123 8.25 -0.38 -11.42
CA PRO A 123 9.04 0.86 -11.53
C PRO A 123 8.16 2.09 -11.84
N ASP A 124 7.01 1.90 -12.51
CA ASP A 124 6.02 2.92 -12.84
C ASP A 124 5.36 3.58 -11.62
N ARG A 125 5.44 2.93 -10.45
CA ARG A 125 4.91 3.45 -9.19
C ARG A 125 5.85 4.42 -8.48
N ILE A 126 7.11 4.52 -8.91
CA ILE A 126 8.12 5.29 -8.19
C ILE A 126 8.90 6.23 -9.10
N ILE A 127 9.12 5.84 -10.35
CA ILE A 127 9.91 6.62 -11.30
C ILE A 127 8.97 7.48 -12.15
N GLY A 128 9.37 8.74 -12.39
CA GLY A 128 8.67 9.64 -13.29
C GLY A 128 8.49 9.05 -14.69
N SER A 129 7.33 9.31 -15.28
CA SER A 129 6.97 8.77 -16.60
C SER A 129 7.91 9.21 -17.73
N ASP A 130 8.52 10.39 -17.60
CA ASP A 130 9.56 10.90 -18.50
C ASP A 130 10.85 10.08 -18.44
N ALA A 131 11.31 9.71 -17.23
CA ALA A 131 12.47 8.87 -17.04
C ALA A 131 12.24 7.45 -17.56
N ILE A 132 11.03 6.90 -17.37
CA ILE A 132 10.63 5.60 -17.94
C ILE A 132 10.61 5.65 -19.47
N ALA A 133 10.03 6.71 -20.05
CA ALA A 133 10.00 6.89 -21.50
C ALA A 133 11.42 6.99 -22.08
N LYS A 134 12.30 7.78 -21.45
CA LYS A 134 13.71 7.89 -21.81
C LYS A 134 14.44 6.56 -21.70
N ALA A 135 14.11 5.74 -20.70
CA ALA A 135 14.67 4.41 -20.56
C ALA A 135 14.27 3.48 -21.71
N LYS A 136 12.99 3.45 -22.04
CA LYS A 136 12.47 2.66 -23.17
C LYS A 136 13.06 3.11 -24.51
N GLU A 137 13.23 4.42 -24.71
CA GLU A 137 13.88 5.00 -25.89
C GLU A 137 15.34 4.53 -25.99
N THR A 138 16.11 4.65 -24.90
CA THR A 138 17.54 4.29 -24.86
C THR A 138 17.74 2.80 -25.15
N ILE A 139 16.91 1.93 -24.56
CA ILE A 139 16.93 0.47 -24.81
C ILE A 139 16.61 0.13 -26.28
N LYS A 140 15.71 0.88 -26.93
CA LYS A 140 15.40 0.68 -28.36
C LYS A 140 16.55 1.12 -29.27
N GLN A 141 17.30 2.14 -28.87
CA GLN A 141 18.40 2.71 -29.64
C GLN A 141 19.73 1.98 -29.44
N SER A 142 19.91 1.25 -28.33
CA SER A 142 21.11 0.43 -28.11
C SER A 142 21.20 -0.66 -29.19
N THR A 143 22.25 -0.62 -30.01
CA THR A 143 22.44 -1.38 -31.26
C THR A 143 22.79 -2.86 -31.08
N GLY A 144 22.35 -3.49 -29.99
CA GLY A 144 22.52 -4.93 -29.80
C GLY A 144 23.94 -5.39 -29.48
N ASP A 145 24.84 -4.51 -29.01
CA ASP A 145 26.00 -4.98 -28.25
C ASP A 145 25.51 -5.44 -26.88
N GLU A 146 25.35 -6.76 -26.75
CA GLU A 146 24.52 -7.43 -25.74
C GLU A 146 25.07 -7.35 -24.30
N ASP A 147 26.26 -6.76 -24.11
CA ASP A 147 26.98 -6.64 -22.84
C ASP A 147 27.05 -5.19 -22.27
N GLU A 148 26.53 -4.17 -22.97
CA GLU A 148 26.51 -2.80 -22.44
C GLU A 148 25.30 -2.54 -21.53
N GLU A 149 25.53 -2.57 -20.22
CA GLU A 149 24.51 -2.21 -19.23
C GLU A 149 24.19 -0.71 -19.32
N THR A 150 23.02 -0.38 -19.88
CA THR A 150 22.54 1.01 -19.97
C THR A 150 22.20 1.53 -18.57
N VAL A 151 22.99 2.49 -18.08
CA VAL A 151 22.72 3.19 -16.81
C VAL A 151 22.06 4.52 -17.07
N LEU A 152 20.88 4.70 -16.51
CA LEU A 152 20.16 5.97 -16.56
C LEU A 152 20.18 6.60 -15.19
N GLU A 153 20.76 7.79 -15.12
CA GLU A 153 20.65 8.62 -13.93
C GLU A 153 19.26 9.25 -13.89
N ILE A 154 18.50 8.90 -12.84
CA ILE A 154 17.16 9.40 -12.59
C ILE A 154 17.28 10.50 -11.54
N ASN A 155 16.84 11.71 -11.87
CA ASN A 155 16.72 12.78 -10.89
C ASN A 155 15.51 12.50 -9.99
N GLN A 156 15.71 12.48 -8.68
CA GLN A 156 14.62 12.29 -7.71
C GLN A 156 13.77 13.56 -7.53
N GLU A 157 14.25 14.72 -7.96
CA GLU A 157 13.46 15.96 -7.98
C GLU A 157 12.69 16.10 -9.30
N PHE A 158 11.53 15.46 -9.39
CA PHE A 158 10.71 15.47 -10.61
C PHE A 158 9.26 15.90 -10.40
N SER A 159 8.73 15.84 -9.19
CA SER A 159 7.32 16.11 -8.93
C SER A 159 6.99 17.60 -8.84
N ALA A 160 7.89 18.43 -8.31
CA ALA A 160 7.73 19.88 -8.21
C ALA A 160 9.07 20.66 -8.17
N LEU A 161 8.96 21.99 -8.12
CA LEU A 161 10.07 22.92 -7.91
C LEU A 161 10.02 23.50 -6.49
N ASP A 162 11.12 24.06 -6.00
CA ASP A 162 11.25 24.67 -4.66
C ASP A 162 10.32 25.87 -4.40
N LYS A 163 9.71 26.43 -5.45
CA LYS A 163 8.62 27.39 -5.30
C LYS A 163 7.43 26.80 -4.55
N ASN A 164 7.24 25.48 -4.62
CA ASN A 164 6.34 24.74 -3.74
C ASN A 164 7.10 24.37 -2.45
N PRO A 165 6.78 24.96 -1.28
CA PRO A 165 7.49 24.66 -0.04
C PRO A 165 7.46 23.19 0.35
N GLU A 166 6.37 22.49 0.01
CA GLU A 166 6.24 21.06 0.26
C GLU A 166 7.25 20.22 -0.54
N ASN A 167 7.84 20.76 -1.63
CA ASN A 167 8.87 20.06 -2.41
C ASN A 167 10.15 19.79 -1.59
N ARG A 168 10.43 20.57 -0.55
CA ARG A 168 11.61 20.37 0.30
C ARG A 168 11.66 18.99 0.95
N LEU A 169 10.50 18.35 1.12
CA LEU A 169 10.39 17.00 1.71
C LEU A 169 10.17 15.92 0.65
N ALA A 170 10.32 16.23 -0.64
CA ALA A 170 10.21 15.22 -1.70
C ALA A 170 11.17 14.04 -1.46
N TYR A 171 12.39 14.29 -0.97
CA TYR A 171 13.33 13.21 -0.65
C TYR A 171 12.85 12.23 0.43
N PHE A 172 11.97 12.66 1.34
CA PHE A 172 11.39 11.78 2.35
C PHE A 172 10.15 11.10 1.80
N ARG A 173 9.24 11.89 1.23
CA ARG A 173 7.93 11.42 0.75
C ARG A 173 8.06 10.47 -0.44
N GLU A 174 9.00 10.75 -1.32
CA GLU A 174 9.20 10.05 -2.58
C GLU A 174 10.36 9.05 -2.53
N ASP A 175 10.92 8.81 -1.34
CA ASP A 175 11.94 7.78 -1.14
C ASP A 175 11.39 6.39 -1.46
N LEU A 176 12.21 5.60 -2.15
CA LEU A 176 11.86 4.24 -2.57
C LEU A 176 11.70 3.30 -1.37
N GLY A 177 12.56 3.44 -0.37
CA GLY A 177 12.55 2.62 0.85
C GLY A 177 11.32 2.90 1.71
N VAL A 178 10.97 4.17 1.91
CA VAL A 178 9.79 4.61 2.67
C VAL A 178 8.50 4.08 2.04
N ASN A 179 8.32 4.26 0.73
CA ASN A 179 7.13 3.79 0.02
C ASN A 179 7.08 2.25 -0.06
N SER A 180 8.22 1.59 -0.28
CA SER A 180 8.33 0.13 -0.21
C SER A 180 7.96 -0.40 1.17
N HIS A 181 8.44 0.24 2.25
CA HIS A 181 8.11 -0.13 3.61
C HIS A 181 6.60 -0.07 3.86
N HIS A 182 5.94 1.02 3.45
CA HIS A 182 4.49 1.18 3.63
C HIS A 182 3.69 0.11 2.87
N TRP A 183 4.06 -0.20 1.62
CA TRP A 183 3.44 -1.28 0.86
C TRP A 183 3.62 -2.66 1.54
N HIS A 184 4.85 -2.98 1.97
CA HIS A 184 5.13 -4.26 2.65
C HIS A 184 4.47 -4.34 4.02
N TRP A 185 4.33 -3.23 4.75
CA TRP A 185 3.62 -3.22 6.03
C TRP A 185 2.16 -3.65 5.86
N HIS A 186 1.46 -3.10 4.86
CA HIS A 186 0.09 -3.50 4.53
C HIS A 186 -0.01 -4.94 3.99
N LEU A 187 1.04 -5.47 3.35
CA LEU A 187 1.12 -6.87 2.95
C LEU A 187 1.24 -7.82 4.17
N VAL A 188 2.03 -7.43 5.18
CA VAL A 188 2.31 -8.23 6.38
C VAL A 188 1.15 -8.21 7.38
N PHE A 189 0.41 -7.10 7.46
CA PHE A 189 -0.74 -6.87 8.33
C PHE A 189 -2.07 -6.75 7.56
N PRO A 190 -2.49 -7.80 6.82
CA PRO A 190 -3.67 -7.74 5.97
C PRO A 190 -4.97 -7.67 6.78
N ASP A 191 -6.03 -7.20 6.12
CA ASP A 191 -7.43 -7.41 6.53
C ASP A 191 -7.89 -8.78 5.99
N ASP A 192 -7.57 -9.85 6.72
CA ASP A 192 -7.87 -11.24 6.35
C ASP A 192 -8.05 -12.12 7.60
N GLU A 193 -9.28 -12.61 7.84
CA GLU A 193 -9.65 -13.40 9.03
C GLU A 193 -8.75 -14.61 9.27
N GLU A 194 -8.30 -15.28 8.21
CA GLU A 194 -7.49 -16.49 8.32
C GLU A 194 -6.04 -16.17 8.73
N PHE A 195 -5.63 -14.90 8.66
CA PHE A 195 -4.26 -14.44 8.86
C PHE A 195 -4.17 -13.23 9.79
N LYS A 196 -4.96 -13.19 10.87
CA LYS A 196 -4.83 -12.13 11.90
C LYS A 196 -3.45 -12.16 12.55
N ARG A 197 -2.75 -11.01 12.51
CA ARG A 197 -1.49 -10.80 13.26
C ARG A 197 -1.78 -10.33 14.68
N ASP A 198 -0.87 -10.66 15.60
CA ASP A 198 -0.92 -10.18 16.99
C ASP A 198 -0.83 -8.64 17.02
N ARG A 199 -1.72 -8.03 17.81
CA ARG A 199 -1.81 -6.56 18.01
C ARG A 199 -1.75 -5.74 16.72
N ARG A 200 -2.41 -6.24 15.67
CA ARG A 200 -2.41 -5.65 14.31
C ARG A 200 -2.95 -4.22 14.28
N GLY A 201 -4.06 -3.94 14.98
CA GLY A 201 -4.63 -2.60 15.06
C GLY A 201 -3.73 -1.64 15.83
N GLU A 202 -3.05 -2.12 16.87
CA GLU A 202 -2.06 -1.30 17.57
C GLU A 202 -0.82 -1.02 16.71
N MET A 203 -0.37 -2.01 15.95
CA MET A 203 0.72 -1.83 14.99
C MET A 203 0.34 -0.85 13.88
N PHE A 204 -0.93 -0.82 13.47
CA PHE A 204 -1.44 0.19 12.54
C PHE A 204 -1.25 1.60 13.11
N PHE A 205 -1.72 1.84 14.34
CA PHE A 205 -1.47 3.09 15.04
C PHE A 205 0.02 3.40 15.13
N TYR A 206 0.81 2.48 15.68
CA TYR A 206 2.20 2.74 16.04
C TYR A 206 3.08 3.03 14.83
N MET A 207 2.91 2.27 13.73
CA MET A 207 3.69 2.50 12.50
C MET A 207 3.39 3.89 11.92
N HIS A 208 2.11 4.23 11.75
CA HIS A 208 1.73 5.52 11.17
C HIS A 208 2.05 6.70 12.09
N HIS A 209 1.89 6.54 13.41
CA HIS A 209 2.33 7.51 14.41
C HIS A 209 3.84 7.83 14.26
N GLN A 210 4.68 6.79 14.13
CA GLN A 210 6.12 6.97 13.93
C GLN A 210 6.46 7.61 12.57
N ILE A 211 5.71 7.32 11.52
CA ILE A 211 5.86 8.00 10.22
C ILE A 211 5.54 9.50 10.35
N ILE A 212 4.45 9.87 11.02
CA ILE A 212 4.09 11.28 11.25
C ILE A 212 5.16 11.98 12.10
N ALA A 213 5.62 11.36 13.19
CA ALA A 213 6.66 11.93 14.04
C ALA A 213 7.97 12.18 13.27
N ARG A 214 8.39 11.23 12.42
CA ARG A 214 9.57 11.39 11.55
C ARG A 214 9.36 12.46 10.50
N TYR A 215 8.19 12.50 9.87
CA TYR A 215 7.85 13.55 8.91
C TYR A 215 7.91 14.93 9.56
N ASP A 216 7.37 15.10 10.77
CA ASP A 216 7.46 16.34 11.52
C ASP A 216 8.92 16.74 11.86
N CYS A 217 9.78 15.78 12.23
CA CYS A 217 11.22 16.04 12.38
C CYS A 217 11.85 16.55 11.07
N GLU A 218 11.53 15.95 9.93
CA GLU A 218 12.01 16.42 8.62
C GLU A 218 11.43 17.80 8.25
N ARG A 219 10.16 18.09 8.58
CA ARG A 219 9.54 19.40 8.36
C ARG A 219 10.30 20.48 9.11
N LEU A 220 10.53 20.28 10.41
CA LEU A 220 11.28 21.22 11.25
C LEU A 220 12.72 21.42 10.73
N SER A 221 13.37 20.33 10.30
CA SER A 221 14.73 20.39 9.72
C SER A 221 14.79 21.18 8.41
N ASN A 222 13.68 21.29 7.69
CA ASN A 222 13.54 22.04 6.44
C ASN A 222 12.83 23.40 6.59
N GLY A 223 12.69 23.89 7.83
CA GLY A 223 12.08 25.18 8.13
C GLY A 223 10.58 25.25 7.83
N LEU A 224 9.89 24.11 7.85
CA LEU A 224 8.43 24.02 7.74
C LEU A 224 7.82 23.80 9.13
N PRO A 225 6.59 24.29 9.38
CA PRO A 225 5.87 24.00 10.61
C PRO A 225 5.48 22.52 10.67
N LEU A 226 5.12 22.02 11.86
CA LEU A 226 4.50 20.70 12.02
C LEU A 226 3.30 20.51 11.08
N VAL A 227 3.05 19.27 10.68
CA VAL A 227 1.95 18.94 9.78
C VAL A 227 0.60 19.32 10.40
N ARG A 228 -0.26 19.98 9.61
CA ARG A 228 -1.62 20.33 10.05
C ARG A 228 -2.57 19.18 9.75
N SER A 229 -3.34 18.77 10.75
CA SER A 229 -4.42 17.79 10.59
C SER A 229 -5.44 18.19 9.51
N PHE A 230 -5.97 17.20 8.79
CA PHE A 230 -7.11 17.34 7.87
C PHE A 230 -8.38 16.72 8.48
N HIS A 231 -8.87 17.33 9.57
CA HIS A 231 -10.04 16.87 10.33
C HIS A 231 -11.37 17.49 9.86
N LYS A 232 -11.31 18.58 9.10
CA LYS A 232 -12.47 19.27 8.50
C LYS A 232 -12.57 18.91 7.03
N LEU A 233 -13.52 18.04 6.72
CA LEU A 233 -13.65 17.41 5.42
C LEU A 233 -14.23 18.37 4.35
N ASP A 234 -14.82 19.49 4.74
CA ASP A 234 -15.40 20.51 3.85
C ASP A 234 -14.41 21.63 3.45
N GLU A 235 -13.25 21.70 4.13
CA GLU A 235 -12.20 22.67 3.84
C GLU A 235 -11.42 22.29 2.56
N PRO A 236 -11.00 23.29 1.75
CA PRO A 236 -10.09 23.05 0.63
C PRO A 236 -8.77 22.40 1.09
N ILE A 237 -8.29 21.44 0.30
CA ILE A 237 -6.93 20.92 0.43
C ILE A 237 -5.99 21.94 -0.20
N GLU A 238 -5.30 22.73 0.63
CA GLU A 238 -4.36 23.76 0.18
C GLU A 238 -3.22 23.18 -0.66
N GLU A 239 -2.74 21.99 -0.30
CA GLU A 239 -1.57 21.36 -0.93
C GLU A 239 -1.91 20.69 -2.27
N ALA A 240 -1.31 21.21 -3.34
CA ALA A 240 -1.32 20.53 -4.63
C ALA A 240 -0.34 19.36 -4.67
N TYR A 241 -0.66 18.32 -5.44
CA TYR A 241 0.27 17.24 -5.75
C TYR A 241 0.07 16.68 -7.16
N PHE A 242 1.19 16.49 -7.86
CA PHE A 242 1.26 15.99 -9.23
C PHE A 242 2.39 14.96 -9.31
N SER A 243 2.07 13.69 -9.13
CA SER A 243 3.05 12.61 -8.93
C SER A 243 3.97 12.34 -10.12
N LYS A 244 3.57 12.75 -11.34
CA LYS A 244 4.22 12.44 -12.64
C LYS A 244 4.34 10.94 -12.95
N LEU A 245 3.67 10.10 -12.16
CA LEU A 245 3.64 8.66 -12.33
C LEU A 245 2.63 8.24 -13.38
N THR A 246 2.87 7.08 -13.97
CA THR A 246 1.93 6.34 -14.83
C THR A 246 1.55 5.02 -14.18
N THR A 247 0.53 4.37 -14.70
CA THR A 247 0.23 2.97 -14.39
C THR A 247 0.52 2.14 -15.63
N ASP A 248 1.49 1.22 -15.56
CA ASP A 248 1.93 0.46 -16.74
C ASP A 248 0.83 -0.47 -17.30
N ASN A 249 -0.04 -0.98 -16.43
CA ASN A 249 -1.14 -1.86 -16.82
C ASN A 249 -2.27 -1.16 -17.59
N SER A 250 -2.60 0.09 -17.26
CA SER A 250 -3.68 0.84 -17.93
C SER A 250 -3.19 1.90 -18.92
N GLY A 251 -1.89 2.24 -18.89
CA GLY A 251 -1.28 3.29 -19.70
C GLY A 251 -1.70 4.71 -19.34
N LYS A 252 -2.51 4.89 -18.30
CA LYS A 252 -2.98 6.19 -17.82
C LYS A 252 -2.07 6.78 -16.75
N LEU A 253 -2.14 8.09 -16.59
CA LEU A 253 -1.53 8.80 -15.47
C LEU A 253 -2.30 8.55 -14.19
N TRP A 254 -1.63 8.74 -13.06
CA TRP A 254 -2.32 8.89 -11.78
C TRP A 254 -3.10 10.20 -11.75
N GLY A 255 -4.26 10.18 -11.09
CA GLY A 255 -5.04 11.39 -10.84
C GLY A 255 -4.21 12.48 -10.18
N VAL A 256 -4.42 13.72 -10.58
CA VAL A 256 -3.69 14.89 -10.07
C VAL A 256 -4.60 15.73 -9.19
N ARG A 257 -4.02 16.40 -8.19
CA ARG A 257 -4.77 17.30 -7.31
C ARG A 257 -4.18 18.71 -7.34
N PRO A 258 -4.72 19.64 -8.14
CA PRO A 258 -4.47 21.07 -8.01
C PRO A 258 -4.72 21.62 -6.60
N ALA A 259 -4.12 22.77 -6.29
CA ALA A 259 -4.31 23.44 -5.00
C ALA A 259 -5.77 23.88 -4.81
N GLY A 260 -6.27 23.77 -3.59
CA GLY A 260 -7.60 24.24 -3.21
C GLY A 260 -8.75 23.32 -3.63
N MET A 261 -8.46 22.11 -4.10
CA MET A 261 -9.50 21.12 -4.36
C MET A 261 -10.17 20.67 -3.07
N LYS A 262 -11.47 20.40 -3.15
CA LYS A 262 -12.26 19.86 -2.04
C LYS A 262 -12.58 18.40 -2.30
N ILE A 263 -12.62 17.61 -1.23
CA ILE A 263 -13.28 16.31 -1.30
C ILE A 263 -14.79 16.53 -1.50
N GLN A 264 -15.41 15.58 -2.17
CA GLN A 264 -16.82 15.61 -2.55
C GLN A 264 -17.43 14.25 -2.25
N ASP A 265 -18.75 14.19 -2.15
CA ASP A 265 -19.45 12.90 -2.13
C ASP A 265 -19.05 12.10 -3.37
N MET A 266 -18.79 10.82 -3.14
CA MET A 266 -18.26 9.91 -4.14
C MET A 266 -19.35 9.01 -4.66
N GLU A 267 -19.46 8.94 -5.99
CA GLU A 267 -20.44 8.15 -6.72
C GLU A 267 -19.75 7.40 -7.87
N LEU A 268 -18.82 6.51 -7.52
CA LEU A 268 -18.07 5.78 -8.54
C LEU A 268 -18.94 4.69 -9.20
N PRO A 269 -18.71 4.36 -10.48
CA PRO A 269 -19.39 3.24 -11.14
C PRO A 269 -19.15 1.87 -10.47
N GLU A 270 -18.05 1.72 -9.74
CA GLU A 270 -17.65 0.51 -9.05
C GLU A 270 -18.63 0.12 -7.92
N PRO A 271 -19.01 -1.16 -7.79
CA PRO A 271 -19.91 -1.60 -6.73
C PRO A 271 -19.39 -1.31 -5.32
N ASN A 272 -20.26 -0.77 -4.48
CA ASN A 272 -20.00 -0.39 -3.09
C ASN A 272 -19.03 0.78 -2.89
N GLU A 273 -18.65 1.49 -3.95
CA GLU A 273 -17.76 2.66 -3.87
C GLU A 273 -18.55 3.99 -3.90
N ASN A 274 -19.64 4.05 -3.13
CA ASN A 274 -20.43 5.26 -2.92
C ASN A 274 -20.33 5.69 -1.46
N TYR A 275 -19.71 6.84 -1.19
CA TYR A 275 -19.52 7.36 0.17
C TYR A 275 -19.81 8.85 0.21
N ARG A 276 -20.56 9.27 1.22
CA ARG A 276 -20.80 10.69 1.46
C ARG A 276 -19.88 11.20 2.54
N ILE A 277 -19.54 12.48 2.48
CA ILE A 277 -18.78 13.17 3.53
C ILE A 277 -19.49 13.03 4.88
N MET A 278 -20.83 13.10 4.88
CA MET A 278 -21.64 12.89 6.09
C MET A 278 -21.45 11.50 6.72
N ASP A 279 -21.22 10.46 5.91
CA ASP A 279 -20.98 9.11 6.43
C ASP A 279 -19.64 9.07 7.19
N MET A 280 -18.61 9.73 6.64
CA MET A 280 -17.29 9.88 7.27
C MET A 280 -17.35 10.63 8.59
N GLU A 281 -18.07 11.75 8.63
CA GLU A 281 -18.27 12.55 9.84
C GLU A 281 -19.01 11.74 10.91
N GLY A 282 -20.07 11.02 10.52
CA GLY A 282 -20.80 10.14 11.42
C GLY A 282 -19.94 8.98 11.97
N TRP A 283 -19.02 8.43 11.17
CA TRP A 283 -18.05 7.43 11.65
C TRP A 283 -17.07 8.03 12.67
N ARG A 284 -16.47 9.18 12.36
CA ARG A 284 -15.58 9.92 13.26
C ARG A 284 -16.24 10.20 14.61
N ASP A 285 -17.46 10.72 14.59
CA ASP A 285 -18.16 11.12 15.81
C ASP A 285 -18.51 9.90 16.69
N ARG A 286 -18.90 8.78 16.08
CA ARG A 286 -19.13 7.50 16.81
C ARG A 286 -17.84 6.91 17.38
N ILE A 287 -16.73 7.02 16.66
CA ILE A 287 -15.41 6.59 17.15
C ILE A 287 -15.01 7.43 18.37
N ARG A 288 -15.16 8.76 18.30
CA ARG A 288 -14.90 9.66 19.43
C ARG A 288 -15.77 9.39 20.64
N ASP A 289 -17.07 9.13 20.44
CA ASP A 289 -17.96 8.74 21.53
C ASP A 289 -17.48 7.46 22.22
N ALA A 290 -17.08 6.44 21.46
CA ALA A 290 -16.55 5.19 22.02
C ALA A 290 -15.26 5.42 22.82
N ILE A 291 -14.36 6.27 22.32
CA ILE A 291 -13.12 6.68 22.99
C ILE A 291 -13.45 7.34 24.34
N HIS A 292 -14.26 8.40 24.34
CA HIS A 292 -14.55 9.18 25.55
C HIS A 292 -15.36 8.41 26.60
N ARG A 293 -16.21 7.46 26.17
CA ARG A 293 -16.90 6.54 27.09
C ARG A 293 -15.99 5.42 27.62
N GLY A 294 -14.86 5.15 26.95
CA GLY A 294 -13.98 4.03 27.25
C GLY A 294 -14.56 2.65 26.89
N ILE A 295 -15.58 2.61 26.01
CA ILE A 295 -16.31 1.41 25.61
C ILE A 295 -16.77 1.50 24.15
N ALA A 296 -16.53 0.43 23.39
CA ALA A 296 -17.04 0.26 22.04
C ALA A 296 -18.19 -0.75 22.00
N ARG A 297 -19.10 -0.61 21.04
CA ARG A 297 -20.28 -1.48 20.86
C ARG A 297 -20.01 -2.52 19.79
N ARG A 298 -20.21 -3.80 20.12
CA ARG A 298 -20.13 -4.93 19.18
C ARG A 298 -21.37 -5.02 18.28
N THR A 299 -21.27 -5.80 17.21
CA THR A 299 -22.39 -6.06 16.27
C THR A 299 -23.61 -6.70 16.93
N ASP A 300 -23.40 -7.56 17.93
CA ASP A 300 -24.45 -8.22 18.72
C ASP A 300 -25.11 -7.31 19.78
N GLY A 301 -24.65 -6.06 19.89
CA GLY A 301 -25.14 -5.08 20.83
C GLY A 301 -24.45 -5.08 22.20
N THR A 302 -23.56 -6.03 22.48
CA THR A 302 -22.74 -6.02 23.70
C THR A 302 -21.65 -4.96 23.64
N GLU A 303 -21.06 -4.62 24.79
CA GLU A 303 -20.00 -3.62 24.89
C GLU A 303 -18.63 -4.29 25.14
N VAL A 304 -17.56 -3.65 24.66
CA VAL A 304 -16.17 -4.02 24.93
C VAL A 304 -15.43 -2.81 25.48
N ARG A 305 -14.69 -3.00 26.57
CA ARG A 305 -13.89 -1.95 27.21
C ARG A 305 -12.66 -1.61 26.38
N LEU A 306 -12.39 -0.31 26.23
CA LEU A 306 -11.15 0.20 25.66
C LEU A 306 -10.17 0.50 26.81
N ASP A 307 -9.42 -0.53 27.22
CA ASP A 307 -8.44 -0.41 28.32
C ASP A 307 -7.00 -0.16 27.83
N ALA A 308 -6.08 0.11 28.76
CA ALA A 308 -4.69 0.42 28.45
C ALA A 308 -3.93 -0.71 27.71
N LYS A 309 -4.40 -1.96 27.80
CA LYS A 309 -3.70 -3.13 27.25
C LYS A 309 -4.19 -3.50 25.85
N THR A 310 -5.50 -3.44 25.63
CA THR A 310 -6.16 -3.95 24.40
C THR A 310 -6.94 -2.88 23.66
N GLY A 311 -7.27 -1.77 24.31
CA GLY A 311 -8.12 -0.73 23.74
C GLY A 311 -7.55 -0.10 22.48
N ILE A 312 -6.24 0.13 22.42
CA ILE A 312 -5.58 0.69 21.23
C ILE A 312 -5.64 -0.28 20.03
N ASP A 313 -5.57 -1.59 20.28
CA ASP A 313 -5.65 -2.60 19.22
C ASP A 313 -7.05 -2.69 18.64
N ILE A 314 -8.06 -2.72 19.52
CA ILE A 314 -9.47 -2.67 19.14
C ILE A 314 -9.77 -1.39 18.33
N LEU A 315 -9.26 -0.24 18.80
CA LEU A 315 -9.46 1.03 18.14
C LEU A 315 -8.77 1.08 16.77
N GLY A 316 -7.59 0.48 16.63
CA GLY A 316 -6.90 0.36 15.34
C GLY A 316 -7.69 -0.45 14.32
N ASP A 317 -8.23 -1.61 14.74
CA ASP A 317 -9.10 -2.44 13.91
C ASP A 317 -10.43 -1.73 13.57
N MET A 318 -10.90 -0.78 14.40
CA MET A 318 -12.09 0.05 14.15
C MET A 318 -11.83 1.22 13.18
N ILE A 319 -10.68 1.88 13.28
CA ILE A 319 -10.37 3.11 12.53
C ILE A 319 -9.87 2.80 11.12
N GLU A 320 -8.97 1.82 10.96
CA GLU A 320 -8.33 1.53 9.66
C GLU A 320 -9.35 1.27 8.55
N PRO A 321 -10.39 0.45 8.77
CA PRO A 321 -10.51 -0.77 9.56
C PRO A 321 -10.01 -1.98 8.76
N ALA A 322 -9.68 -3.03 9.49
CA ALA A 322 -9.85 -4.38 8.97
C ALA A 322 -11.32 -4.76 9.14
N LEU A 323 -12.10 -4.81 8.04
CA LEU A 323 -13.53 -5.12 8.10
C LEU A 323 -13.81 -6.43 8.84
N SER A 324 -12.87 -7.36 8.73
CA SER A 324 -12.87 -8.66 9.39
C SER A 324 -12.60 -8.61 10.90
N PHE A 325 -12.00 -7.53 11.41
CA PHE A 325 -11.58 -7.43 12.82
C PHE A 325 -12.24 -6.29 13.59
N SER A 326 -12.82 -5.30 12.91
CA SER A 326 -13.60 -4.24 13.54
C SER A 326 -14.72 -4.84 14.38
N VAL A 327 -14.88 -4.35 15.61
CA VAL A 327 -15.93 -4.85 16.53
C VAL A 327 -17.34 -4.57 16.02
N ASN A 328 -17.50 -3.55 15.17
CA ASN A 328 -18.77 -3.21 14.53
C ASN A 328 -18.56 -2.37 13.26
N PRO A 329 -18.19 -3.00 12.13
CA PRO A 329 -17.82 -2.29 10.90
C PRO A 329 -18.97 -1.49 10.30
N ARG A 330 -20.23 -1.89 10.52
CA ARG A 330 -21.40 -1.11 10.07
C ARG A 330 -21.59 0.17 10.88
N PHE A 331 -21.25 0.13 12.17
CA PHE A 331 -21.44 1.26 13.07
C PHE A 331 -20.22 2.20 13.09
N TYR A 332 -19.00 1.68 13.09
CA TYR A 332 -17.80 2.52 13.10
C TYR A 332 -17.25 2.83 11.71
N GLY A 333 -17.74 2.14 10.68
CA GLY A 333 -17.45 2.46 9.29
C GLY A 333 -16.05 2.12 8.86
N GLN A 334 -15.57 2.82 7.83
CA GLN A 334 -14.26 2.62 7.22
C GLN A 334 -13.44 3.92 7.13
N LEU A 335 -13.34 4.67 8.24
CA LEU A 335 -12.86 6.05 8.25
C LEU A 335 -11.52 6.23 7.52
N HIS A 336 -10.45 5.59 7.96
CA HIS A 336 -9.11 5.77 7.35
C HIS A 336 -9.09 5.38 5.86
N ASN A 337 -9.55 4.16 5.52
CA ASN A 337 -9.50 3.66 4.14
C ASN A 337 -10.34 4.51 3.18
N LYS A 338 -11.54 4.94 3.57
CA LYS A 338 -12.39 5.73 2.66
C LYS A 338 -11.97 7.19 2.58
N GLY A 339 -11.25 7.72 3.57
CA GLY A 339 -10.55 9.00 3.44
C GLY A 339 -9.48 8.97 2.35
N HIS A 340 -8.70 7.89 2.27
CA HIS A 340 -7.75 7.68 1.17
C HIS A 340 -8.44 7.71 -0.21
N VAL A 341 -9.56 7.00 -0.34
CA VAL A 341 -10.31 6.92 -1.60
C VAL A 341 -10.94 8.27 -1.98
N LEU A 342 -11.61 8.96 -1.03
CA LEU A 342 -12.20 10.29 -1.25
C LEU A 342 -11.17 11.34 -1.68
N ILE A 343 -10.01 11.35 -1.03
CA ILE A 343 -8.91 12.27 -1.39
C ILE A 343 -8.35 11.92 -2.77
N GLY A 344 -8.15 10.64 -3.05
CA GLY A 344 -7.62 10.17 -4.33
C GLY A 344 -8.54 10.46 -5.53
N HIS A 345 -9.85 10.47 -5.32
CA HIS A 345 -10.87 10.72 -6.34
C HIS A 345 -11.44 12.13 -6.34
N CYS A 346 -10.93 13.06 -5.52
CA CYS A 346 -11.49 14.41 -5.45
C CYS A 346 -11.52 15.14 -6.81
N HIS A 347 -10.68 14.72 -7.76
CA HIS A 347 -10.59 15.25 -9.13
C HIS A 347 -11.63 14.68 -10.11
N ASP A 348 -12.19 13.50 -9.84
CA ASP A 348 -13.25 12.86 -10.64
C ASP A 348 -14.17 12.01 -9.72
N PRO A 349 -14.90 12.63 -8.77
CA PRO A 349 -15.58 11.90 -7.69
C PRO A 349 -16.76 11.03 -8.17
N THR A 350 -17.23 11.23 -9.40
CA THR A 350 -18.31 10.45 -10.02
C THR A 350 -17.80 9.46 -11.07
N GLY A 351 -16.50 9.43 -11.33
CA GLY A 351 -15.89 8.63 -12.41
C GLY A 351 -16.38 9.02 -13.82
N ALA A 352 -17.02 10.19 -13.97
CA ALA A 352 -17.63 10.62 -15.23
C ALA A 352 -16.58 10.83 -16.33
N ASN A 353 -15.34 11.13 -15.95
CA ASN A 353 -14.24 11.37 -16.87
C ASN A 353 -13.39 10.11 -17.11
N LYS A 354 -13.70 8.98 -16.44
CA LYS A 354 -12.97 7.72 -16.51
C LYS A 354 -11.49 7.88 -16.15
N GLU A 355 -11.19 8.79 -15.21
CA GLU A 355 -9.84 8.98 -14.70
C GLU A 355 -9.46 7.90 -13.69
N ASN A 356 -8.16 7.70 -13.50
CA ASN A 356 -7.65 6.85 -12.43
C ASN A 356 -7.68 7.61 -11.09
N GLY A 357 -7.76 6.89 -9.98
CA GLY A 357 -7.48 7.47 -8.66
C GLY A 357 -6.10 8.14 -8.61
N GLY A 358 -5.95 9.14 -7.75
CA GLY A 358 -4.65 9.74 -7.43
C GLY A 358 -3.79 8.84 -6.52
N PRO A 359 -2.53 9.23 -6.24
CA PRO A 359 -1.58 8.41 -5.46
C PRO A 359 -2.10 7.95 -4.08
N MET A 360 -3.00 8.73 -3.47
CA MET A 360 -3.65 8.36 -2.21
C MET A 360 -4.44 7.05 -2.27
N THR A 361 -4.79 6.55 -3.47
CA THR A 361 -5.52 5.28 -3.62
C THR A 361 -4.62 4.05 -3.75
N ASP A 362 -3.32 4.13 -3.51
CA ASP A 362 -2.39 2.98 -3.61
C ASP A 362 -1.30 3.07 -2.54
N SER A 363 -1.11 1.99 -1.77
CA SER A 363 -0.17 1.98 -0.63
C SER A 363 1.29 2.14 -1.06
N MET A 364 1.66 1.82 -2.29
CA MET A 364 3.02 2.07 -2.79
C MET A 364 3.25 3.53 -3.17
N THR A 365 2.20 4.35 -3.28
CA THR A 365 2.31 5.73 -3.78
C THR A 365 1.70 6.80 -2.86
N ALA A 366 0.88 6.42 -1.89
CA ALA A 366 0.18 7.35 -1.02
C ALA A 366 1.13 8.25 -0.21
N MET A 367 2.22 7.70 0.33
CA MET A 367 3.19 8.46 1.14
C MET A 367 3.93 9.56 0.37
N ARG A 368 3.84 9.55 -0.96
CA ARG A 368 4.43 10.57 -1.84
C ARG A 368 3.67 11.89 -1.77
N ASP A 369 2.37 11.81 -1.47
CA ASP A 369 1.47 12.94 -1.45
C ASP A 369 1.52 13.70 -0.10
N PRO A 370 1.74 15.03 -0.06
CA PRO A 370 1.68 15.81 1.18
C PRO A 370 0.40 15.61 2.01
N ILE A 371 -0.75 15.35 1.37
CA ILE A 371 -2.04 15.16 2.07
C ILE A 371 -2.07 13.86 2.87
N PHE A 372 -1.25 12.87 2.54
CA PHE A 372 -1.12 11.62 3.31
C PHE A 372 -0.83 11.94 4.77
N TYR A 373 0.14 12.81 5.02
CA TYR A 373 0.58 13.16 6.36
C TYR A 373 -0.46 13.97 7.12
N ARG A 374 -1.23 14.81 6.43
CA ARG A 374 -2.34 15.56 7.04
C ARG A 374 -3.51 14.66 7.40
N TRP A 375 -3.85 13.72 6.51
CA TRP A 375 -4.87 12.70 6.76
C TRP A 375 -4.49 11.79 7.92
N HIS A 376 -3.27 11.25 7.88
CA HIS A 376 -2.74 10.42 8.96
C HIS A 376 -2.53 11.19 10.26
N LYS A 377 -2.30 12.51 10.22
CA LYS A 377 -2.33 13.33 11.43
C LYS A 377 -3.72 13.39 12.06
N HIS A 378 -4.77 13.51 11.25
CA HIS A 378 -6.15 13.43 11.76
C HIS A 378 -6.45 12.06 12.38
N ILE A 379 -5.99 10.99 11.75
CA ILE A 379 -6.14 9.62 12.28
C ILE A 379 -5.34 9.43 13.58
N ASP A 380 -4.10 9.91 13.64
CA ASP A 380 -3.24 9.89 14.82
C ASP A 380 -3.86 10.66 16.00
N GLU A 381 -4.52 11.79 15.74
CA GLU A 381 -5.24 12.57 16.76
C GLU A 381 -6.35 11.74 17.45
N LEU A 382 -7.07 10.87 16.73
CA LEU A 382 -8.08 9.98 17.35
C LEU A 382 -7.43 8.96 18.28
N PHE A 383 -6.28 8.40 17.91
CA PHE A 383 -5.53 7.51 18.78
C PHE A 383 -4.94 8.23 19.98
N TYR A 384 -4.50 9.48 19.80
CA TYR A 384 -4.00 10.32 20.86
C TYR A 384 -5.10 10.69 21.85
N GLU A 385 -6.29 11.08 21.37
CA GLU A 385 -7.49 11.28 22.21
C GLU A 385 -7.75 10.06 23.10
N PHE A 386 -7.62 8.84 22.56
CA PHE A 386 -7.71 7.61 23.37
C PHE A 386 -6.57 7.48 24.39
N LYS A 387 -5.32 7.72 23.99
CA LYS A 387 -4.17 7.64 24.91
C LYS A 387 -4.30 8.64 26.07
N GLU A 388 -4.90 9.81 25.84
CA GLU A 388 -5.17 10.82 26.89
C GLU A 388 -6.25 10.38 27.90
N THR A 389 -7.12 9.43 27.55
CA THR A 389 -8.07 8.83 28.51
C THR A 389 -7.40 7.87 29.50
N LEU A 390 -6.17 7.44 29.22
CA LEU A 390 -5.45 6.48 30.06
C LEU A 390 -4.74 7.19 31.22
N GLY A 391 -4.63 6.49 32.35
CA GLY A 391 -3.79 6.96 33.46
C GLY A 391 -2.32 7.02 33.06
N ALA A 392 -1.58 7.99 33.62
CA ALA A 392 -0.13 8.02 33.49
C ALA A 392 0.50 6.73 34.05
N TYR A 393 1.60 6.29 33.44
CA TYR A 393 2.35 5.14 33.94
C TYR A 393 2.78 5.36 35.40
N THR A 394 2.61 4.33 36.21
CA THR A 394 3.01 4.30 37.61
C THR A 394 4.53 4.18 37.76
N LYS A 395 5.03 4.48 38.96
CA LYS A 395 6.46 4.31 39.27
C LYS A 395 6.95 2.87 39.10
N ASP A 396 6.11 1.88 39.39
CA ASP A 396 6.48 0.47 39.23
C ASP A 396 6.46 0.04 37.75
N GLU A 397 5.66 0.66 36.88
CA GLU A 397 5.67 0.42 35.43
C GLU A 397 6.86 1.08 34.72
N LEU A 398 7.31 2.26 35.18
CA LEU A 398 8.46 2.98 34.62
C LEU A 398 9.80 2.55 35.23
N GLY A 399 9.79 2.07 36.47
CA GLY A 399 10.99 1.71 37.21
C GLY A 399 11.55 0.35 36.81
N PHE A 400 12.88 0.25 36.76
CA PHE A 400 13.57 -1.03 36.64
C PHE A 400 14.50 -1.22 37.83
N ARG A 401 14.02 -1.90 38.89
CA ARG A 401 14.77 -2.06 40.14
C ARG A 401 16.09 -2.80 39.89
N GLY A 402 17.18 -2.27 40.42
CA GLY A 402 18.53 -2.85 40.29
C GLY A 402 19.28 -2.46 39.01
N ILE A 403 18.66 -1.69 38.10
CA ILE A 403 19.35 -1.11 36.94
C ILE A 403 19.44 0.41 37.11
N THR A 404 20.61 0.96 36.81
CA THR A 404 20.85 2.41 36.77
C THR A 404 21.60 2.72 35.48
N VAL A 405 21.04 3.61 34.66
CA VAL A 405 21.71 4.13 33.46
C VAL A 405 22.75 5.14 33.93
N MET A 406 24.04 4.82 33.73
CA MET A 406 25.15 5.65 34.20
C MET A 406 25.63 6.65 33.15
N ASP A 407 25.58 6.28 31.86
CA ASP A 407 26.00 7.11 30.73
C ASP A 407 25.26 6.70 29.46
N VAL A 408 25.05 7.65 28.54
CA VAL A 408 24.51 7.41 27.20
C VAL A 408 25.31 8.25 26.20
N SER A 409 25.92 7.61 25.21
CA SER A 409 26.66 8.28 24.16
C SER A 409 26.47 7.62 22.80
N VAL A 410 26.54 8.44 21.75
CA VAL A 410 26.67 7.99 20.35
C VAL A 410 28.12 8.17 19.95
N SER A 411 28.69 7.17 19.27
CA SER A 411 30.03 7.25 18.71
C SER A 411 30.16 8.51 17.84
N ASN A 412 31.36 9.10 17.79
CA ASN A 412 31.64 10.41 17.17
C ASN A 412 31.14 11.63 17.96
N GLY A 413 31.16 11.57 19.29
CA GLY A 413 30.92 12.73 20.15
C GLY A 413 29.47 13.23 20.09
N ASN A 414 28.51 12.30 20.08
CA ASN A 414 27.08 12.61 20.00
C ASN A 414 26.65 13.37 18.74
N ARG A 415 27.39 13.19 17.63
CA ARG A 415 27.10 13.82 16.34
C ARG A 415 26.70 12.80 15.30
N ILE A 416 25.50 12.97 14.74
CA ILE A 416 24.99 12.22 13.59
C ILE A 416 25.14 13.08 12.34
N THR A 417 25.69 12.51 11.27
CA THR A 417 25.88 13.18 9.98
C THR A 417 25.05 12.49 8.89
N THR A 418 24.30 13.27 8.12
CA THR A 418 23.52 12.79 6.97
C THR A 418 24.07 13.39 5.66
N GLY A 419 23.72 12.79 4.53
CA GLY A 419 24.14 13.25 3.21
C GLY A 419 23.48 12.44 2.10
N TRP A 420 23.76 12.83 0.85
CA TRP A 420 23.20 12.19 -0.32
C TRP A 420 24.07 11.03 -0.80
N GLY A 421 23.46 9.87 -1.02
CA GLY A 421 24.07 8.70 -1.66
C GLY A 421 23.43 8.43 -3.01
N LYS A 422 24.22 7.95 -3.98
CA LYS A 422 23.70 7.42 -5.24
C LYS A 422 23.66 5.90 -5.17
N SER A 423 22.52 5.33 -5.55
CA SER A 423 22.28 3.88 -5.58
C SER A 423 21.89 3.44 -6.97
N ARG A 424 22.29 2.23 -7.36
CA ARG A 424 21.93 1.62 -8.66
C ARG A 424 20.85 0.57 -8.44
N LEU A 425 19.83 0.58 -9.29
CA LEU A 425 18.70 -0.35 -9.25
C LEU A 425 18.55 -1.03 -10.60
N ASN A 426 18.22 -2.32 -10.60
CA ASN A 426 17.94 -3.06 -11.83
C ASN A 426 16.42 -3.15 -12.04
N LEU A 427 15.94 -2.45 -13.05
CA LEU A 427 14.50 -2.34 -13.36
C LEU A 427 14.06 -3.26 -14.51
N ALA A 428 14.96 -4.09 -15.04
CA ALA A 428 14.69 -4.92 -16.22
C ALA A 428 13.56 -5.94 -15.99
N GLN A 429 13.31 -6.32 -14.74
CA GLN A 429 12.28 -7.30 -14.37
C GLN A 429 10.86 -6.70 -14.28
N GLY A 430 10.75 -5.37 -14.21
CA GLY A 430 9.48 -4.66 -14.11
C GLY A 430 8.89 -4.25 -15.46
N ASP A 431 9.66 -4.38 -16.55
CA ASP A 431 9.19 -4.02 -17.90
C ASP A 431 8.11 -5.01 -18.39
N ARG A 432 6.86 -4.52 -18.45
CA ARG A 432 5.68 -5.27 -18.91
C ARG A 432 5.29 -4.98 -20.34
N SER A 433 6.11 -4.23 -21.08
CA SER A 433 5.88 -3.99 -22.50
C SER A 433 5.73 -5.32 -23.23
N PRO A 434 4.70 -5.52 -24.08
CA PRO A 434 4.70 -6.65 -25.00
C PRO A 434 5.95 -6.50 -25.86
N ARG A 435 6.94 -7.37 -25.64
CA ARG A 435 8.07 -7.51 -26.55
C ARG A 435 7.49 -8.22 -27.78
N ALA A 436 7.21 -7.42 -28.81
CA ALA A 436 6.58 -7.82 -30.06
C ALA A 436 7.29 -9.01 -30.72
#